data_AF-A0A0F5EZD4-F1
#
_entry.id   AF-A0A0F5EZD4-F1
#
_cell.length_a   1.000
_cell.length_b   1.000
_cell.length_c   1.000
_cell.angle_alpha   90.00
_cell.angle_beta   90.00
_cell.angle_gamma   90.00
#
_symmetry.space_group_name_H-M   'P 1'
#
loop_
_entity.id
_entity.type
_entity.pdbx_description
1 polymer ?
#
loop_
_entity_poly.entity_id
_entity_poly.type
_entity_poly.pdbx_seq_one_letter_code
_entity_poly.pdbx_strand_id
1 'polypeptide(L)'
;MTKDSLGKFKLSNANANSKLPVVGNVTEYGDIKVNGIITVSKAKYPETATHINDAINKGHPNILTIDRKGAAKRRREALSNIPAKKGFDRDEYPPAMFAEGGKNSSIRYISPSDNRGAGSCIGIQCRKFNDGDKIKIEIRE
;
A
#
# COMPACT_ATOMS: atom_id res chain seq x y z
N MET A 1 13.05 16.23 18.80
CA MET A 1 12.83 17.05 17.59
C MET A 1 13.75 18.25 17.66
N THR A 2 14.72 18.39 16.77
CA THR A 2 15.62 19.56 16.72
C THR A 2 15.18 20.50 15.61
N LYS A 3 15.06 21.79 15.91
CA LYS A 3 14.75 22.87 14.96
C LYS A 3 16.05 23.28 14.26
N ASP A 4 15.97 23.59 12.97
CA ASP A 4 17.08 24.26 12.29
C ASP A 4 17.08 25.78 12.56
N SER A 5 18.14 26.45 12.14
CA SER A 5 18.38 27.89 12.34
C SER A 5 17.39 28.81 11.62
N LEU A 6 16.38 28.26 10.92
CA LEU A 6 15.29 29.01 10.26
C LEU A 6 13.91 28.63 10.81
N GLY A 7 13.84 27.86 11.90
CA GLY A 7 12.59 27.58 12.62
C GLY A 7 11.62 26.66 11.87
N LYS A 8 12.07 25.94 10.84
CA LYS A 8 11.23 24.97 10.11
C LYS A 8 11.40 23.57 10.71
N PHE A 9 10.29 22.84 10.85
CA PHE A 9 10.32 21.45 11.31
C PHE A 9 10.92 20.56 10.21
N LYS A 10 12.09 20.00 10.50
CA LYS A 10 12.75 19.03 9.62
C LYS A 10 12.20 17.64 9.96
N LEU A 11 11.50 17.00 9.02
CA LEU A 11 11.23 15.57 9.09
C LEU A 11 12.58 14.85 8.92
N SER A 12 13.10 14.29 10.01
CA SER A 12 14.28 13.44 9.96
C SER A 12 13.90 12.11 9.33
N ASN A 13 14.55 11.76 8.21
CA ASN A 13 14.50 10.43 7.62
C ASN A 13 14.80 9.37 8.69
N ALA A 14 13.78 8.62 9.09
CA ALA A 14 13.96 7.43 9.92
C ALA A 14 14.40 6.27 9.02
N ASN A 15 15.55 5.69 9.39
CA ASN A 15 16.23 4.60 8.74
C ASN A 15 15.30 3.41 8.41
N ALA A 16 15.42 2.92 7.17
CA ALA A 16 15.16 1.52 6.85
C ALA A 16 16.12 0.63 7.69
N ASN A 17 15.61 -0.48 8.23
CA ASN A 17 16.29 -1.45 9.11
C ASN A 17 16.40 -1.13 10.62
N SER A 18 15.27 -0.98 11.31
CA SER A 18 15.21 -1.42 12.72
C SER A 18 14.32 -2.65 12.84
N LYS A 19 14.94 -3.82 13.05
CA LYS A 19 14.25 -4.99 13.64
C LYS A 19 13.72 -4.54 15.00
N LEU A 20 12.42 -4.33 15.12
CA LEU A 20 11.77 -4.05 16.40
C LEU A 20 11.40 -5.38 17.09
N PRO A 21 11.56 -5.47 18.42
CA PRO A 21 11.30 -6.69 19.17
C PRO A 21 9.80 -6.99 19.21
N VAL A 22 9.44 -8.25 18.99
CA VAL A 22 8.06 -8.74 19.11
C VAL A 22 7.74 -8.94 20.58
N VAL A 23 6.89 -8.08 21.14
CA VAL A 23 6.21 -8.35 22.41
C VAL A 23 4.72 -8.05 22.25
N GLY A 24 3.89 -9.08 22.39
CA GLY A 24 2.47 -9.00 22.74
C GLY A 24 1.52 -8.34 21.73
N ASN A 25 0.94 -9.13 20.81
CA ASN A 25 -0.40 -9.01 20.20
C ASN A 25 -1.01 -7.64 19.77
N VAL A 26 -0.24 -6.56 19.69
CA VAL A 26 -0.54 -5.32 18.95
C VAL A 26 0.78 -4.83 18.38
N THR A 27 0.95 -4.86 17.05
CA THR A 27 2.15 -4.27 16.44
C THR A 27 1.90 -2.78 16.25
N GLU A 28 2.27 -1.98 17.25
CA GLU A 28 2.40 -0.53 17.13
C GLU A 28 3.46 -0.20 16.06
N TYR A 29 3.03 0.37 14.93
CA TYR A 29 3.95 1.00 13.97
C TYR A 29 4.15 2.46 14.40
N GLY A 30 4.90 2.65 15.48
CA GLY A 30 4.79 3.87 16.29
C GLY A 30 3.38 4.00 16.89
N ASP A 31 2.85 5.20 16.99
CA ASP A 31 1.52 5.46 17.61
C ASP A 31 0.30 4.99 16.77
N ILE A 32 0.52 4.27 15.67
CA ILE A 32 -0.55 3.84 14.77
C ILE A 32 -1.05 2.45 15.16
N LYS A 33 -2.31 2.39 15.63
CA LYS A 33 -3.03 1.14 15.80
C LYS A 33 -3.29 0.48 14.44
N VAL A 34 -2.73 -0.72 14.24
CA VAL A 34 -2.98 -1.56 13.07
C VAL A 34 -3.95 -2.68 13.44
N ASN A 35 -5.05 -2.79 12.69
CA ASN A 35 -6.11 -3.79 12.89
C ASN A 35 -5.72 -5.18 12.37
N GLY A 36 -4.76 -5.27 11.46
CA GLY A 36 -4.20 -6.55 11.03
C GLY A 36 -3.24 -6.45 9.86
N ILE A 37 -2.68 -7.60 9.49
CA ILE A 37 -1.75 -7.75 8.37
C ILE A 37 -2.45 -8.51 7.25
N ILE A 38 -2.26 -8.05 6.02
CA ILE A 38 -2.57 -8.79 4.80
C ILE A 38 -1.27 -9.06 4.05
N THR A 39 -1.21 -10.18 3.34
CA THR A 39 0.00 -10.61 2.64
C THR A 39 -0.23 -10.79 1.15
N VAL A 40 0.77 -10.44 0.34
CA VAL A 40 0.82 -10.76 -1.09
C VAL A 40 2.02 -11.68 -1.30
N SER A 41 1.78 -12.88 -1.83
CA SER A 41 2.85 -13.84 -2.12
C SER A 41 3.56 -13.47 -3.41
N LYS A 42 4.85 -13.20 -3.32
CA LYS A 42 5.74 -12.94 -4.46
C LYS A 42 5.91 -14.18 -5.34
N ALA A 43 5.94 -15.38 -4.75
CA ALA A 43 5.92 -16.62 -5.53
C ALA A 43 4.64 -16.77 -6.40
N LYS A 44 3.49 -16.25 -5.96
CA LYS A 44 2.22 -16.35 -6.71
C LYS A 44 1.96 -15.17 -7.65
N TYR A 45 2.31 -13.97 -7.22
CA TYR A 45 2.04 -12.71 -7.92
C TYR A 45 3.33 -11.87 -8.01
N PRO A 46 4.37 -12.37 -8.69
CA PRO A 46 5.70 -11.74 -8.69
C PRO A 46 5.70 -10.30 -9.23
N GLU A 47 4.89 -9.99 -10.25
CA GLU A 47 4.86 -8.64 -10.83
C GLU A 47 4.22 -7.64 -9.86
N THR A 48 3.05 -8.00 -9.30
CA THR A 48 2.33 -7.15 -8.34
C THR A 48 3.12 -6.98 -7.05
N ALA A 49 3.71 -8.06 -6.52
CA ALA A 49 4.56 -7.99 -5.32
C ALA A 49 5.78 -7.08 -5.54
N THR A 50 6.40 -7.14 -6.72
CA THR A 50 7.51 -6.24 -7.07
C THR A 50 7.04 -4.80 -7.17
N HIS A 51 5.86 -4.53 -7.75
CA HIS A 51 5.32 -3.18 -7.81
C HIS A 51 5.03 -2.59 -6.43
N ILE A 52 4.43 -3.37 -5.53
CA ILE A 52 4.17 -2.97 -4.14
C ILE A 52 5.49 -2.61 -3.44
N ASN A 53 6.50 -3.48 -3.51
CA ASN A 53 7.81 -3.22 -2.90
C ASN A 53 8.47 -1.96 -3.45
N ASP A 54 8.48 -1.78 -4.77
CA ASP A 54 9.07 -0.60 -5.40
C ASP A 54 8.34 0.68 -5.02
N ALA A 55 7.01 0.66 -4.92
CA ALA A 55 6.22 1.80 -4.49
C ALA A 55 6.48 2.13 -3.01
N ILE A 56 6.54 1.14 -2.13
CA ILE A 56 6.91 1.35 -0.71
C ILE A 56 8.32 1.97 -0.61
N ASN A 57 9.29 1.43 -1.36
CA ASN A 57 10.65 1.97 -1.40
C ASN A 57 10.73 3.40 -1.93
N LYS A 58 9.75 3.83 -2.71
CA LYS A 58 9.59 5.22 -3.21
C LYS A 58 8.77 6.11 -2.28
N GLY A 59 8.42 5.63 -1.08
CA GLY A 59 7.75 6.43 -0.05
C GLY A 59 6.23 6.28 0.01
N HIS A 60 5.63 5.36 -0.76
CA HIS A 60 4.22 5.03 -0.56
C HIS A 60 4.03 4.26 0.75
N PRO A 61 2.91 4.48 1.47
CA PRO A 61 2.70 3.86 2.78
C PRO A 61 2.43 2.35 2.63
N ASN A 62 2.93 1.57 3.60
CA ASN A 62 2.59 0.15 3.74
C ASN A 62 1.49 -0.11 4.79
N ILE A 63 1.05 0.93 5.50
CA ILE A 63 -0.13 0.91 6.36
C ILE A 63 -1.23 1.67 5.63
N LEU A 64 -2.32 0.98 5.34
CA LEU A 64 -3.38 1.45 4.47
C LEU A 64 -4.72 1.45 5.22
N THR A 65 -5.50 2.50 5.03
CA THR A 65 -6.80 2.68 5.66
C THR A 65 -7.89 2.22 4.70
N ILE A 66 -8.71 1.25 5.10
CA ILE A 66 -9.77 0.73 4.24
C ILE A 66 -10.83 1.81 4.04
N ASP A 67 -11.10 2.17 2.79
CA ASP A 67 -12.21 3.04 2.40
C ASP A 67 -12.75 2.55 1.06
N ARG A 68 -13.75 1.67 1.11
CA ARG A 68 -14.32 1.06 -0.09
C ARG A 68 -15.18 2.03 -0.88
N LYS A 69 -15.89 2.96 -0.21
CA LYS A 69 -16.83 3.89 -0.85
C LYS A 69 -16.13 4.84 -1.82
N GLY A 70 -14.94 5.33 -1.50
CA GLY A 70 -14.20 6.24 -2.38
C GLY A 70 -13.46 5.56 -3.54
N ALA A 71 -13.58 4.23 -3.71
CA ALA A 71 -12.69 3.50 -4.60
C ALA A 71 -12.83 3.84 -6.09
N ALA A 72 -14.06 4.05 -6.56
CA ALA A 72 -14.30 4.44 -7.94
C ALA A 72 -13.68 5.82 -8.28
N LYS A 73 -13.73 6.76 -7.33
CA LYS A 73 -13.14 8.10 -7.47
C LYS A 73 -11.61 8.02 -7.50
N ARG A 74 -11.00 7.32 -6.53
CA ARG A 74 -9.54 7.13 -6.47
C ARG A 74 -9.00 6.48 -7.74
N ARG A 75 -9.64 5.41 -8.23
CA ARG A 75 -9.25 4.78 -9.50
C ARG A 75 -9.29 5.74 -10.69
N ARG A 76 -10.31 6.57 -10.78
CA ARG A 76 -10.41 7.58 -11.84
C ARG A 76 -9.28 8.60 -11.75
N GLU A 77 -8.96 9.06 -10.55
CA GLU A 77 -7.87 10.01 -10.31
C GLU A 77 -6.50 9.40 -10.66
N ALA A 78 -6.23 8.19 -10.17
CA ALA A 78 -5.00 7.44 -10.41
C ALA A 78 -4.72 7.20 -11.90
N LEU A 79 -5.78 6.91 -12.68
CA LEU A 79 -5.66 6.47 -14.06
C LEU A 79 -5.92 7.57 -15.11
N SER A 80 -6.22 8.80 -14.66
CA SER A 80 -6.70 9.90 -15.51
C SER A 80 -5.84 10.19 -16.75
N ASN A 81 -4.51 10.05 -16.64
CA ASN A 81 -3.56 10.32 -17.73
C ASN A 81 -2.71 9.09 -18.12
N ILE A 82 -3.11 7.90 -17.70
CA ILE A 82 -2.39 6.66 -18.01
C ILE A 82 -3.20 5.87 -19.04
N PRO A 83 -2.78 5.78 -20.31
CA PRO A 83 -3.55 5.07 -21.33
C PRO A 83 -3.68 3.58 -20.99
N ALA A 84 -4.75 2.94 -21.45
CA ALA A 84 -4.82 1.49 -21.43
C ALA A 84 -3.76 0.89 -22.37
N LYS A 85 -3.20 -0.28 -22.01
CA LYS A 85 -2.24 -1.00 -22.82
C LYS A 85 -2.76 -2.42 -23.08
N LYS A 86 -2.91 -2.80 -24.35
CA LYS A 86 -3.42 -4.13 -24.72
C LYS A 86 -2.54 -5.22 -24.09
N GLY A 87 -3.18 -6.19 -23.44
CA GLY A 87 -2.50 -7.29 -22.76
C GLY A 87 -2.01 -7.00 -21.34
N PHE A 88 -2.31 -5.82 -20.79
CA PHE A 88 -1.91 -5.43 -19.43
C PHE A 88 -3.07 -4.79 -18.68
N ASP A 89 -3.10 -5.01 -17.37
CA ASP A 89 -3.87 -4.18 -16.45
C ASP A 89 -2.98 -3.04 -15.93
N ARG A 90 -3.59 -1.94 -15.47
CA ARG A 90 -2.90 -0.85 -14.76
C ARG A 90 -3.05 -1.10 -13.27
N ASP A 91 -2.02 -1.66 -12.65
CA ASP A 91 -2.00 -1.85 -11.20
C ASP A 91 -1.73 -0.53 -10.48
N GLU A 92 -2.31 -0.38 -9.30
CA GLU A 92 -2.33 0.85 -8.50
C GLU A 92 -1.76 0.57 -7.10
N TYR A 93 -0.73 1.32 -6.68
CA TYR A 93 -0.28 1.28 -5.29
C TYR A 93 -0.15 2.69 -4.66
N PRO A 94 -0.88 3.01 -3.58
CA PRO A 94 -1.83 2.15 -2.90
C PRO A 94 -3.06 1.80 -3.76
N PRO A 95 -3.65 0.60 -3.58
CA PRO A 95 -4.84 0.22 -4.32
C PRO A 95 -6.00 1.15 -4.04
N ALA A 96 -6.85 1.38 -5.05
CA ALA A 96 -7.97 2.30 -4.91
C ALA A 96 -9.03 1.88 -3.88
N MET A 97 -8.95 0.73 -3.19
CA MET A 97 -9.86 0.45 -2.05
C MET A 97 -9.37 1.02 -0.72
N PHE A 98 -8.19 1.63 -0.70
CA PHE A 98 -7.59 2.27 0.47
C PHE A 98 -7.59 3.79 0.31
N ALA A 99 -7.74 4.52 1.42
CA ALA A 99 -7.85 5.97 1.46
C ALA A 99 -6.60 6.68 0.90
N GLU A 100 -5.43 6.04 1.02
CA GLU A 100 -4.13 6.53 0.55
C GLU A 100 -3.95 6.37 -0.97
N GLY A 101 -4.85 5.66 -1.65
CA GLY A 101 -4.82 5.53 -3.11
C GLY A 101 -5.34 6.77 -3.83
N GLY A 102 -5.27 6.76 -5.16
CA GLY A 102 -5.84 7.81 -6.02
C GLY A 102 -4.79 8.60 -6.76
N LYS A 103 -4.90 9.95 -6.75
CA LYS A 103 -4.05 10.86 -7.53
C LYS A 103 -2.54 10.58 -7.42
N ASN A 104 -2.08 10.10 -6.26
CA ASN A 104 -0.68 9.84 -5.97
C ASN A 104 -0.36 8.33 -5.93
N SER A 105 -1.18 7.45 -6.50
CA SER A 105 -0.83 6.03 -6.61
C SER A 105 0.27 5.83 -7.66
N SER A 106 1.26 5.00 -7.33
CA SER A 106 2.20 4.44 -8.30
C SER A 106 1.44 3.53 -9.24
N ILE A 107 1.66 3.67 -10.55
CA ILE A 107 0.99 2.90 -11.58
C ILE A 107 2.01 2.06 -12.35
N ARG A 108 1.69 0.78 -12.56
CA ARG A 108 2.49 -0.14 -13.38
C ARG A 108 1.59 -0.98 -14.27
N TYR A 109 2.03 -1.21 -15.50
CA TYR A 109 1.40 -2.22 -16.35
C TYR A 109 1.83 -3.60 -15.89
N ILE A 110 0.88 -4.43 -15.48
CA ILE A 110 1.10 -5.79 -14.96
C ILE A 110 0.28 -6.77 -15.79
N SER A 111 0.78 -8.01 -15.95
CA SER A 111 0.01 -9.05 -16.61
C SER A 111 -1.36 -9.26 -15.93
N PRO A 112 -2.47 -9.39 -16.69
CA PRO A 112 -3.80 -9.45 -16.10
C PRO A 112 -4.00 -10.61 -15.10
N SER A 113 -3.35 -11.75 -15.33
CA SER A 113 -3.44 -12.92 -14.44
C SER A 113 -2.84 -12.62 -13.06
N ASP A 114 -1.63 -12.04 -13.05
CA ASP A 114 -0.91 -11.66 -11.83
C ASP A 114 -1.71 -10.60 -11.04
N ASN A 115 -2.06 -9.50 -11.70
CA ASN A 115 -2.75 -8.36 -11.09
C ASN A 115 -4.12 -8.73 -10.50
N ARG A 116 -4.96 -9.45 -11.26
CA ARG A 116 -6.32 -9.83 -10.80
C ARG A 116 -6.26 -10.87 -9.70
N GLY A 117 -5.30 -11.79 -9.77
CA GLY A 117 -5.04 -12.77 -8.71
C GLY A 117 -4.65 -12.08 -7.40
N ALA A 118 -3.69 -11.16 -7.45
CA ALA A 118 -3.27 -10.36 -6.30
C ALA A 118 -4.43 -9.51 -5.75
N GLY A 119 -5.17 -8.81 -6.62
CA GLY A 119 -6.33 -8.02 -6.24
C GLY A 119 -7.43 -8.83 -5.54
N SER A 120 -7.72 -10.05 -6.02
CA SER A 120 -8.64 -10.98 -5.36
C SER A 120 -8.12 -11.42 -3.99
N CYS A 121 -6.83 -11.76 -3.89
CA CYS A 121 -6.19 -12.16 -2.65
C CYS A 121 -6.23 -11.05 -1.57
N ILE A 122 -5.92 -9.80 -1.95
CA ILE A 122 -6.04 -8.62 -1.10
C ILE A 122 -7.51 -8.42 -0.69
N GLY A 123 -8.42 -8.40 -1.66
CA GLY A 123 -9.85 -8.17 -1.40
C GLY A 123 -10.46 -9.18 -0.44
N ILE A 124 -10.15 -10.48 -0.58
CA ILE A 124 -10.61 -11.55 0.31
C ILE A 124 -10.06 -11.35 1.73
N GLN A 125 -8.75 -11.10 1.89
CA GLN A 125 -8.15 -10.85 3.19
C GLN A 125 -8.75 -9.61 3.87
N CYS A 126 -9.14 -8.60 3.09
CA CYS A 126 -9.78 -7.40 3.60
C CYS A 126 -11.23 -7.57 4.06
N ARG A 127 -11.93 -8.69 3.75
CA ARG A 127 -13.36 -8.87 4.11
C ARG A 127 -13.63 -8.90 5.60
N LYS A 128 -12.65 -9.30 6.41
CA LYS A 128 -12.76 -9.37 7.88
C LYS A 128 -12.58 -8.01 8.58
N PHE A 129 -12.29 -6.95 7.83
CA PHE A 129 -12.02 -5.61 8.35
C PHE A 129 -13.07 -4.60 7.88
N ASN A 130 -13.36 -3.64 8.73
CA ASN A 130 -14.33 -2.58 8.49
C ASN A 130 -13.72 -1.44 7.68
N ASP A 131 -14.57 -0.62 7.05
CA ASP A 131 -14.11 0.69 6.56
C ASP A 131 -13.60 1.51 7.76
N GLY A 132 -12.46 2.19 7.59
CA GLY A 132 -11.75 2.92 8.63
C GLY A 132 -10.64 2.12 9.32
N ASP A 133 -10.65 0.78 9.22
CA ASP A 133 -9.57 -0.05 9.78
C ASP A 133 -8.25 0.21 9.03
N LYS A 134 -7.16 0.24 9.79
CA LYS A 134 -5.79 0.32 9.26
C LYS A 134 -5.20 -1.06 9.16
N ILE A 135 -4.76 -1.46 7.98
CA ILE A 135 -4.08 -2.73 7.76
C ILE A 135 -2.65 -2.47 7.33
N LYS A 136 -1.75 -3.39 7.64
CA LYS A 136 -0.43 -3.41 7.01
C LYS A 136 -0.44 -4.41 5.87
N ILE A 137 0.08 -4.00 4.72
CA ILE A 137 0.37 -4.92 3.61
C ILE A 137 1.84 -5.35 3.67
N GLU A 138 2.07 -6.65 3.55
CA GLU A 138 3.41 -7.26 3.53
C GLU A 138 3.60 -8.16 2.32
N ILE A 139 4.81 -8.13 1.76
CA ILE A 139 5.21 -9.08 0.73
C ILE A 139 5.79 -10.32 1.41
N ARG A 140 5.25 -11.48 1.05
CA ARG A 140 5.78 -12.78 1.47
C ARG A 140 6.55 -13.40 0.30
N GLU A 141 7.81 -13.76 0.54
CA GLU A 141 8.64 -14.47 -0.45
C GLU A 141 8.02 -15.82 -0.84
#